data_AF-A0A512NJK8-F1
#
_entry.id   AF-A0A512NJK8-F1
#
_cell.length_a   1.000
_cell.length_b   1.000
_cell.length_c   1.000
_cell.angle_alpha   90.00
_cell.angle_beta   90.00
_cell.angle_gamma   90.00
#
_symmetry.space_group_name_H-M   'P 1'
#
loop_
_entity.id
_entity.type
_entity.pdbx_description
1 polymer ?
#
loop_
_entity_poly.entity_id
_entity_poly.type
_entity_poly.pdbx_seq_one_letter_code
_entity_poly.pdbx_strand_id
1 'polypeptide(L)'
;MTSPWCGALCGTVLALATTAAAAQSVKAHMEACTRWGHAGAEYGTRNSCDSPVVIRFMALGDQHVVEREVAPGAWFGSSADLSGGWMFTACPVGYAPNLRFAVENRNAILDSLYNCLPSRPGA
;
A
#
# COMPACT_ATOMS: atom_id res chain seq x y z
N MET A 1 19.39 75.58 -14.54
CA MET A 1 20.54 74.72 -14.87
C MET A 1 20.31 73.36 -14.24
N THR A 2 20.12 72.35 -15.09
CA THR A 2 20.43 70.90 -14.94
C THR A 2 19.96 70.11 -13.71
N SER A 3 18.91 69.31 -13.92
CA SER A 3 18.76 67.89 -13.51
C SER A 3 20.08 67.08 -13.62
N PRO A 4 20.30 65.92 -12.92
CA PRO A 4 19.42 64.74 -13.06
C PRO A 4 19.33 63.67 -11.93
N TRP A 5 18.20 62.95 -11.93
CA TRP A 5 18.02 61.48 -11.86
C TRP A 5 18.69 60.65 -10.74
N CYS A 6 17.86 60.05 -9.90
CA CYS A 6 17.97 58.71 -9.31
C CYS A 6 16.55 58.32 -8.90
N GLY A 7 15.99 57.15 -9.16
CA GLY A 7 16.52 55.87 -9.59
C GLY A 7 15.37 54.91 -9.31
N ALA A 8 14.96 54.18 -10.34
CA ALA A 8 13.92 53.16 -10.25
C ALA A 8 14.29 52.09 -9.22
N LEU A 9 13.29 51.48 -8.57
CA LEU A 9 13.25 50.06 -8.24
C LEU A 9 11.81 49.73 -7.81
N CYS A 10 10.96 49.52 -8.82
CA CYS A 10 9.66 48.90 -8.65
C CYS A 10 9.94 47.42 -8.35
N GLY A 11 9.93 47.06 -7.07
CA GLY A 11 10.21 45.70 -6.60
C GLY A 11 9.10 44.76 -7.03
N THR A 12 9.36 43.96 -8.06
CA THR A 12 8.51 42.84 -8.45
C THR A 12 8.56 41.80 -7.34
N VAL A 13 7.51 41.74 -6.50
CA VAL A 13 7.33 40.64 -5.55
C VAL A 13 7.05 39.39 -6.39
N LEU A 14 8.09 38.57 -6.56
CA LEU A 14 8.00 37.26 -7.18
C LEU A 14 7.16 36.38 -6.24
N ALA A 15 5.86 36.28 -6.51
CA ALA A 15 5.00 35.32 -5.85
C ALA A 15 5.44 33.92 -6.26
N LEU A 16 6.31 33.30 -5.45
CA LEU A 16 6.60 31.88 -5.53
C LEU A 16 5.30 31.13 -5.25
N ALA A 17 4.62 30.70 -6.31
CA ALA A 17 3.59 29.70 -6.23
C ALA A 17 4.23 28.42 -5.68
N THR A 18 4.10 28.18 -4.38
CA THR A 18 4.39 26.89 -3.78
C THR A 18 3.39 25.90 -4.35
N THR A 19 3.77 25.21 -5.42
CA THR A 19 3.15 23.95 -5.80
C THR A 19 3.36 23.00 -4.62
N ALA A 20 2.33 22.84 -3.80
CA ALA A 20 2.26 21.76 -2.84
C ALA A 20 2.24 20.46 -3.66
N ALA A 21 3.42 19.91 -3.94
CA ALA A 21 3.55 18.53 -4.34
C ALA A 21 2.95 17.72 -3.20
N ALA A 22 1.72 17.24 -3.39
CA ALA A 22 1.09 16.35 -2.44
C ALA A 22 2.02 15.15 -2.26
N ALA A 23 2.72 15.10 -1.13
CA ALA A 23 3.54 13.95 -0.78
C ALA A 23 2.59 12.75 -0.72
N GLN A 24 2.70 11.84 -1.68
CA GLN A 24 1.96 10.59 -1.65
C GLN A 24 2.36 9.89 -0.36
N SER A 25 1.40 9.70 0.55
CA SER A 25 1.64 9.02 1.83
C SER A 25 1.97 7.57 1.50
N VAL A 26 3.25 7.24 1.43
CA VAL A 26 3.70 5.85 1.31
C VAL A 26 3.60 5.22 2.70
N LYS A 27 2.95 4.04 2.79
CA LYS A 27 2.96 3.24 4.01
C LYS A 27 3.73 1.93 3.79
N ALA A 28 4.37 1.47 4.87
CA ALA A 28 4.94 0.14 4.90
C ALA A 28 3.84 -0.93 4.75
N HIS A 29 4.20 -2.06 4.18
CA HIS A 29 3.38 -3.26 4.19
C HIS A 29 3.29 -3.84 5.61
N MET A 30 2.17 -4.49 5.92
CA MET A 30 1.81 -4.95 7.27
C MET A 30 2.09 -6.44 7.50
N GLU A 31 2.89 -7.07 6.63
CA GLU A 31 3.13 -8.52 6.63
C GLU A 31 3.81 -9.01 7.92
N ALA A 32 4.67 -8.18 8.53
CA ALA A 32 5.39 -8.51 9.75
C ALA A 32 4.47 -8.78 10.96
N CYS A 33 3.24 -8.23 10.95
CA CYS A 33 2.24 -8.46 11.99
C CYS A 33 1.12 -9.44 11.57
N THR A 34 1.26 -10.11 10.42
CA THR A 34 0.36 -11.19 9.97
C THR A 34 1.13 -12.51 9.89
N ARG A 35 1.20 -13.26 11.00
CA ARG A 35 1.88 -14.56 11.04
C ARG A 35 0.97 -15.68 10.55
N TRP A 36 1.39 -16.35 9.48
CA TRP A 36 0.64 -17.43 8.86
C TRP A 36 0.81 -18.77 9.57
N GLY A 37 -0.26 -19.55 9.63
CA GLY A 37 -0.30 -20.85 10.31
C GLY A 37 -1.69 -21.47 10.24
N HIS A 38 -1.92 -22.46 11.11
CA HIS A 38 -3.20 -23.15 11.19
C HIS A 38 -4.02 -22.70 12.40
N ALA A 39 -5.32 -22.51 12.20
CA ALA A 39 -6.32 -22.42 13.26
C ALA A 39 -7.34 -23.56 13.05
N GLY A 40 -7.17 -24.66 13.79
CA GLY A 40 -7.89 -25.90 13.50
C GLY A 40 -7.49 -26.48 12.16
N ALA A 41 -8.46 -26.75 11.28
CA ALA A 41 -8.22 -27.29 9.94
C ALA A 41 -7.92 -26.22 8.88
N GLU A 42 -8.10 -24.94 9.20
CA GLU A 42 -7.98 -23.84 8.24
C GLU A 42 -6.56 -23.23 8.28
N TYR A 43 -5.96 -23.01 7.11
CA TYR A 43 -4.70 -22.25 6.99
C TYR A 43 -5.01 -20.77 6.80
N GLY A 44 -4.26 -19.91 7.48
CA GLY A 44 -4.58 -18.50 7.51
C GLY A 44 -3.60 -17.69 8.34
N THR A 45 -4.02 -16.49 8.73
CA THR A 45 -3.21 -15.58 9.53
C THR A 45 -4.07 -14.73 10.45
N ARG A 46 -3.52 -14.43 11.63
CA ARG A 46 -4.14 -13.49 12.57
C ARG A 46 -3.59 -12.10 12.32
N ASN A 47 -4.46 -11.11 12.15
CA ASN A 47 -4.04 -9.72 12.18
C ASN A 47 -3.61 -9.36 13.60
N SER A 48 -2.29 -9.26 13.84
CA SER A 48 -1.72 -8.86 15.13
C SER A 48 -1.25 -7.40 15.11
N CYS A 49 -1.62 -6.65 14.07
CA CYS A 49 -1.38 -5.22 13.98
C CYS A 49 -2.41 -4.46 14.82
N ASP A 50 -2.08 -3.26 15.28
CA ASP A 50 -3.00 -2.38 16.05
C ASP A 50 -4.05 -1.68 15.17
N SER A 51 -4.11 -2.02 13.88
CA SER A 51 -5.03 -1.41 12.91
C SER A 51 -5.57 -2.43 11.91
N PRO A 52 -6.74 -2.17 11.30
CA PRO A 52 -7.28 -3.01 10.23
C PRO A 52 -6.33 -3.08 9.03
N VAL A 53 -6.22 -4.27 8.45
CA VAL A 53 -5.40 -4.53 7.25
C VAL A 53 -6.26 -5.14 6.14
N VAL A 54 -5.95 -4.80 4.89
CA VAL A 54 -6.48 -5.47 3.71
C VAL A 54 -5.47 -6.54 3.30
N ILE A 55 -5.89 -7.80 3.38
CA ILE A 55 -5.13 -8.94 2.85
C ILE A 55 -5.63 -9.24 1.46
N ARG A 56 -4.71 -9.23 0.48
CA ARG A 56 -4.92 -9.88 -0.82
C ARG A 56 -4.21 -11.21 -0.79
N PHE A 57 -4.89 -12.27 -1.17
CA PHE A 57 -4.40 -13.64 -1.12
C PHE A 57 -4.70 -14.35 -2.44
N MET A 58 -3.78 -15.20 -2.88
CA MET A 58 -3.95 -16.07 -4.04
C MET A 58 -3.26 -17.41 -3.78
N ALA A 59 -4.00 -18.51 -3.93
CA ALA A 59 -3.40 -19.82 -4.08
C ALA A 59 -2.86 -19.96 -5.52
N LEU A 60 -1.63 -20.44 -5.67
CA LEU A 60 -0.99 -20.46 -7.00
C LEU A 60 -1.59 -21.51 -7.94
N GLY A 61 -2.30 -22.50 -7.40
CA GLY A 61 -2.97 -23.54 -8.18
C GLY A 61 -4.21 -23.05 -8.93
N ASP A 62 -5.05 -22.21 -8.31
CA ASP A 62 -6.29 -21.71 -8.90
C ASP A 62 -6.20 -20.25 -9.39
N GLN A 63 -5.19 -19.50 -8.92
CA GLN A 63 -4.95 -18.10 -9.23
C GLN A 63 -6.15 -17.18 -8.93
N HIS A 64 -7.04 -17.59 -8.05
CA HIS A 64 -8.17 -16.77 -7.63
C HIS A 64 -7.73 -15.75 -6.56
N VAL A 65 -7.94 -14.47 -6.83
CA VAL A 65 -7.64 -13.39 -5.88
C VAL A 65 -8.79 -13.24 -4.90
N VAL A 66 -8.47 -13.40 -3.62
CA VAL A 66 -9.35 -13.04 -2.51
C VAL A 66 -8.81 -11.76 -1.88
N GLU A 67 -9.67 -10.76 -1.71
CA GLU A 67 -9.37 -9.55 -0.95
C GLU A 67 -10.29 -9.49 0.28
N ARG A 68 -9.71 -9.24 1.46
CA ARG A 68 -10.49 -9.10 2.69
C ARG A 68 -9.87 -8.08 3.63
N GLU A 69 -10.71 -7.21 4.18
CA GLU A 69 -10.36 -6.40 5.34
C GLU A 69 -10.43 -7.26 6.61
N VAL A 70 -9.36 -7.20 7.42
CA VAL A 70 -9.17 -8.00 8.63
C VAL A 70 -8.94 -7.04 9.78
N ALA A 71 -9.89 -6.96 10.70
CA ALA A 71 -9.79 -6.13 11.90
C ALA A 71 -8.65 -6.59 12.83
N PRO A 72 -8.14 -5.72 13.73
CA PRO A 72 -7.17 -6.12 14.76
C PRO A 72 -7.65 -7.33 15.55
N GLY A 73 -6.78 -8.33 15.69
CA GLY A 73 -7.07 -9.59 16.39
C GLY A 73 -7.98 -10.57 15.63
N ALA A 74 -8.54 -10.20 14.48
CA ALA A 74 -9.36 -11.08 13.67
C ALA A 74 -8.50 -12.08 12.86
N TRP A 75 -9.13 -13.19 12.48
CA TRP A 75 -8.53 -14.25 11.67
C TRP A 75 -8.92 -14.09 10.20
N PHE A 76 -7.92 -14.15 9.32
CA PHE A 76 -8.12 -14.43 7.90
C PHE A 76 -7.85 -15.92 7.68
N GLY A 77 -8.77 -16.61 7.04
CA GLY A 77 -8.65 -18.01 6.70
C GLY A 77 -8.87 -18.25 5.21
N SER A 78 -8.13 -19.23 4.68
CA SER A 78 -8.22 -19.69 3.30
C SER A 78 -8.66 -21.15 3.28
N SER A 79 -9.68 -21.44 2.45
CA SER A 79 -10.14 -22.79 2.15
C SER A 79 -9.54 -23.35 0.85
N ALA A 80 -8.59 -22.63 0.23
CA ALA A 80 -8.00 -23.02 -1.04
C ALA A 80 -6.98 -24.16 -0.88
N ASP A 81 -6.77 -24.96 -1.93
CA ASP A 81 -5.66 -25.91 -1.99
C ASP A 81 -4.34 -25.16 -2.16
N LEU A 82 -3.44 -25.32 -1.19
CA LEU A 82 -2.16 -24.62 -1.12
C LEU A 82 -0.97 -25.50 -1.56
N SER A 83 -1.24 -26.68 -2.11
CA SER A 83 -0.20 -27.63 -2.56
C SER A 83 0.79 -27.01 -3.57
N GLY A 84 0.31 -26.11 -4.43
CA GLY A 84 1.13 -25.33 -5.37
C GLY A 84 1.82 -24.09 -4.78
N GLY A 85 1.65 -23.84 -3.49
CA GLY A 85 2.06 -22.61 -2.82
C GLY A 85 1.02 -21.49 -2.94
N TRP A 86 1.34 -20.34 -2.34
CA TRP A 86 0.45 -19.18 -2.26
C TRP A 86 1.28 -17.90 -2.19
N MET A 87 0.62 -16.77 -2.42
CA MET A 87 1.19 -15.44 -2.18
C MET A 87 0.15 -14.52 -1.57
N PHE A 88 0.62 -13.51 -0.85
CA PHE A 88 -0.26 -12.51 -0.24
C PHE A 88 0.41 -11.14 -0.23
N THR A 89 -0.41 -10.11 -0.01
CA THR A 89 0.06 -8.79 0.44
C THR A 89 -0.79 -8.35 1.61
N ALA A 90 -0.24 -7.45 2.44
CA ALA A 90 -0.99 -6.84 3.54
C ALA A 90 -0.74 -5.32 3.56
N CYS A 91 -1.80 -4.54 3.33
CA CYS A 91 -1.75 -3.08 3.42
C CYS A 91 -2.74 -2.56 4.48
N PRO A 92 -2.51 -1.38 5.07
CA PRO A 92 -3.52 -0.72 5.88
C PRO A 92 -4.79 -0.46 5.08
N VAL A 93 -5.96 -0.45 5.73
CA VAL A 93 -7.22 -0.06 5.07
C VAL A 93 -7.11 1.32 4.42
N GLY A 94 -7.63 1.44 3.20
CA GLY A 94 -7.50 2.62 2.35
C GLY A 94 -6.21 2.65 1.51
N TYR A 95 -5.38 1.61 1.57
CA TYR A 95 -4.16 1.46 0.79
C TYR A 95 -4.14 0.15 0.01
N ALA A 96 -3.45 0.15 -1.12
CA ALA A 96 -3.22 -1.02 -1.97
C ALA A 96 -1.74 -1.13 -2.34
N PRO A 97 -1.23 -2.33 -2.65
CA PRO A 97 0.12 -2.47 -3.18
C PRO A 97 0.24 -1.69 -4.50
N ASN A 98 1.33 -0.95 -4.65
CA ASN A 98 1.66 -0.27 -5.91
C ASN A 98 1.98 -1.24 -7.05
N LEU A 99 2.26 -2.49 -6.70
CA LEU A 99 2.49 -3.59 -7.63
C LEU A 99 1.18 -4.33 -7.89
N ARG A 100 0.93 -4.69 -9.15
CA ARG A 100 -0.21 -5.52 -9.52
C ARG A 100 -0.11 -6.88 -8.83
N PHE A 101 -1.19 -7.29 -8.14
CA PHE A 101 -1.26 -8.59 -7.47
C PHE A 101 -1.57 -9.71 -8.47
N ALA A 102 -0.52 -10.28 -9.07
CA ALA A 102 -0.61 -11.33 -10.09
C ALA A 102 0.66 -12.20 -10.09
N VAL A 103 0.58 -13.40 -10.66
CA VAL A 103 1.64 -14.42 -10.61
C VAL A 103 2.96 -13.92 -11.23
N GLU A 104 2.90 -13.05 -12.24
CA GLU A 104 4.09 -12.45 -12.87
C GLU A 104 4.93 -11.64 -11.88
N ASN A 105 4.29 -11.11 -10.82
CA ASN A 105 4.93 -10.32 -9.77
C ASN A 105 5.22 -11.12 -8.50
N ARG A 106 5.03 -12.45 -8.52
CA ARG A 106 5.12 -13.31 -7.33
C ARG A 106 6.39 -13.08 -6.51
N ASN A 107 7.56 -13.10 -7.16
CA ASN A 107 8.83 -12.98 -6.42
C ASN A 107 8.93 -11.62 -5.72
N ALA A 108 8.59 -10.54 -6.42
CA ALA A 108 8.57 -9.21 -5.82
C ALA A 108 7.56 -9.09 -4.66
N ILE A 109 6.42 -9.79 -4.76
CA ILE A 109 5.43 -9.84 -3.66
C ILE A 109 5.99 -10.62 -2.46
N LEU A 110 6.54 -11.81 -2.68
CA LEU A 110 7.07 -12.68 -1.62
C LEU A 110 8.30 -12.09 -0.93
N ASP A 111 9.10 -11.32 -1.67
CA ASP A 111 10.26 -10.58 -1.14
C ASP A 111 9.86 -9.20 -0.58
N SER A 112 8.55 -8.91 -0.48
CA SER A 112 8.00 -7.66 0.03
C SER A 112 8.51 -6.39 -0.67
N LEU A 113 8.85 -6.50 -1.96
CA LEU A 113 9.36 -5.41 -2.81
C LEU A 113 8.24 -4.53 -3.37
N TYR A 114 7.28 -4.17 -2.53
CA TYR A 114 6.16 -3.29 -2.87
C TYR A 114 5.89 -2.28 -1.75
N ASN A 115 5.21 -1.19 -2.11
CA ASN A 115 4.77 -0.15 -1.20
C ASN A 115 3.25 -0.10 -1.15
N CYS A 116 2.69 0.22 0.01
CA CYS A 116 1.26 0.50 0.12
C CYS A 116 1.02 1.98 -0.20
N LEU A 117 0.25 2.24 -1.25
CA LEU A 117 -0.16 3.58 -1.69
C LEU A 117 -1.66 3.78 -1.48
N PRO A 118 -2.14 5.03 -1.32
CA PRO A 118 -3.57 5.28 -1.19
C PRO A 118 -4.37 4.65 -2.35
N SER A 119 -5.36 3.83 -2.00
CA SER A 119 -6.25 3.22 -2.98
C SER A 119 -7.03 4.32 -3.68
N ARG A 120 -7.08 4.30 -5.02
CA ARG A 120 -7.93 5.24 -5.76
C ARG A 120 -9.40 4.97 -5.40
N PRO A 121 -10.21 6.01 -5.13
CA PRO A 121 -11.65 5.83 -5.01
C PRO A 121 -12.20 5.26 -6.33
N GLY A 122 -12.83 4.09 -6.30
CA GLY A 122 -13.56 3.51 -7.45
C GLY A 122 -12.77 2.61 -8.40
N ALA A 123 -11.70 1.95 -7.96
CA ALA A 123 -11.09 0.84 -8.68
C ALA A 123 -11.77 -0.50 -8.33
#